data_AF-A0AAW0RL93-F1
#
_entry.id   AF-A0AAW0RL93-F1
#
_cell.length_a   1.000
_cell.length_b   1.000
_cell.length_c   1.000
_cell.angle_alpha   90.00
_cell.angle_beta   90.00
_cell.angle_gamma   90.00
#
_symmetry.space_group_name_H-M   'P 1'
#
loop_
_entity.id
_entity.type
_entity.pdbx_description
1 polymer ?
#
loop_
_entity_poly.entity_id
_entity_poly.type
_entity_poly.pdbx_seq_one_letter_code
_entity_poly.pdbx_strand_id
1 'polypeptide(L)'
;MEFDDPDEYDITFPRRQIAWQLGSVVTQVQPNLVLKKGAKVRPSEVAAMKLIHEYAPSIPVPFVQGYDFRYRDGVAYYGELLMDYIPGETLMATWAKLDDQGKGRICQDI
;
A
#
# COMPACT_ATOMS: atom_id res chain seq x y z
N MET A 1 -9.96 -22.67 -15.65
CA MET A 1 -8.75 -22.56 -14.81
C MET A 1 -9.26 -22.27 -13.42
N GLU A 2 -9.58 -23.33 -12.68
CA GLU A 2 -9.86 -23.23 -11.25
C GLU A 2 -8.53 -22.93 -10.58
N PHE A 3 -8.49 -21.84 -9.82
CA PHE A 3 -7.37 -21.54 -8.96
C PHE A 3 -7.51 -22.48 -7.76
N ASP A 4 -6.60 -23.45 -7.62
CA ASP A 4 -6.30 -24.05 -6.33
C ASP A 4 -5.74 -22.91 -5.46
N ASP A 5 -6.49 -22.42 -4.47
CA ASP A 5 -6.15 -21.24 -3.67
C ASP A 5 -5.74 -21.68 -2.25
N PRO A 6 -4.44 -21.84 -1.95
CA PRO A 6 -3.97 -22.36 -0.67
C PRO A 6 -4.05 -21.37 0.51
N ASP A 7 -4.48 -20.12 0.27
CA ASP A 7 -4.66 -19.08 1.28
C ASP A 7 -6.14 -18.74 1.45
N GLU A 8 -6.85 -19.57 2.22
CA GLU A 8 -8.23 -19.32 2.64
C GLU A 8 -8.31 -17.92 3.28
N TYR A 9 -8.98 -16.99 2.60
CA TYR A 9 -9.13 -15.61 3.03
C TYR A 9 -9.66 -15.60 4.47
N ASP A 10 -8.81 -15.25 5.44
CA ASP A 10 -9.21 -15.31 6.85
C ASP A 10 -10.28 -14.26 7.14
N ILE A 11 -11.54 -14.70 7.12
CA ILE A 11 -12.71 -13.88 7.40
C ILE A 11 -12.77 -13.43 8.87
N THR A 12 -11.98 -14.06 9.74
CA THR A 12 -11.90 -13.75 11.17
C THR A 12 -10.85 -12.70 11.50
N PHE A 13 -9.93 -12.41 10.56
CA PHE A 13 -8.93 -11.38 10.75
C PHE A 13 -9.59 -10.00 10.98
N PRO A 14 -9.30 -9.34 12.11
CA PRO A 14 -9.90 -8.05 12.41
C PRO A 14 -9.36 -6.99 11.44
N ARG A 15 -10.23 -6.52 10.55
CA ARG A 15 -9.90 -5.44 9.62
C ARG A 15 -9.50 -4.19 10.39
N ARG A 16 -8.27 -3.71 10.16
CA ARG A 16 -7.74 -2.53 10.83
C ARG A 16 -7.59 -1.40 9.83
N GLN A 17 -8.24 -0.27 10.09
CA GLN A 17 -7.95 0.95 9.34
C GLN A 17 -6.58 1.47 9.78
N ILE A 18 -5.63 1.52 8.85
CA ILE A 18 -4.23 1.89 9.13
C ILE A 18 -3.90 3.32 8.68
N ALA A 19 -4.69 3.90 7.77
CA ALA A 19 -4.57 5.30 7.39
C ALA A 19 -5.90 5.89 6.90
N TRP A 20 -6.08 7.19 7.14
CA TRP A 20 -7.10 8.01 6.51
C TRP A 20 -6.42 9.02 5.59
N GLN A 21 -6.81 9.02 4.32
CA GLN A 21 -6.33 9.97 3.33
C GLN A 21 -7.55 10.68 2.75
N LEU A 22 -7.44 11.96 2.41
CA LEU A 22 -8.60 12.71 1.89
C LEU A 22 -9.11 12.03 0.62
N GLY A 23 -10.31 11.43 0.68
CA GLY A 23 -10.93 10.71 -0.44
C GLY A 23 -10.47 9.26 -0.65
N SER A 24 -9.75 8.65 0.29
CA SER A 24 -9.49 7.20 0.31
C SER A 24 -9.28 6.64 1.72
N VAL A 25 -9.61 5.37 1.91
CA VAL A 25 -9.36 4.64 3.14
C VAL A 25 -8.38 3.51 2.89
N VAL A 26 -7.50 3.27 3.86
CA VAL A 26 -6.51 2.19 3.81
C VAL A 26 -6.79 1.23 4.97
N THR A 27 -7.07 -0.01 4.65
CA THR A 27 -7.45 -1.05 5.60
C THR A 27 -6.56 -2.26 5.44
N GLN A 28 -5.91 -2.70 6.52
CA GLN A 28 -5.27 -4.00 6.58
C GLN A 28 -6.37 -5.05 6.67
N VAL A 29 -6.45 -5.93 5.66
CA VAL A 29 -7.51 -6.93 5.51
C VAL A 29 -7.04 -8.35 5.83
N GLN A 30 -5.73 -8.56 5.83
CA GLN A 30 -5.05 -9.76 6.33
C GLN A 30 -3.67 -9.35 6.90
N PRO A 31 -2.93 -10.22 7.60
CA PRO A 31 -1.60 -9.88 8.13
C PRO A 31 -0.66 -9.26 7.08
N ASN A 32 -0.67 -9.81 5.87
CA ASN A 32 0.21 -9.39 4.77
C ASN A 32 -0.50 -8.58 3.68
N LEU A 33 -1.78 -8.21 3.86
CA LEU A 33 -2.57 -7.53 2.82
C LEU A 33 -3.23 -6.24 3.29
N VAL A 34 -3.17 -5.26 2.40
CA VAL A 34 -3.81 -3.95 2.52
C VAL A 34 -4.74 -3.73 1.34
N LEU A 35 -5.96 -3.29 1.65
CA LEU A 35 -6.91 -2.74 0.71
C LEU A 35 -6.93 -1.21 0.84
N LYS A 36 -6.55 -0.51 -0.22
CA LYS A 36 -6.77 0.93 -0.38
C LYS A 36 -7.95 1.15 -1.33
N LYS A 37 -8.94 1.91 -0.91
CA LYS A 37 -10.10 2.22 -1.77
C LYS A 37 -10.65 3.61 -1.59
N GLY A 38 -11.20 4.19 -2.65
CA GLY A 38 -11.90 5.48 -2.58
C GLY A 38 -11.88 6.29 -3.86
N ALA A 39 -12.51 7.47 -3.78
CA ALA A 39 -12.69 8.38 -4.91
C ALA A 39 -11.39 9.03 -5.40
N LYS A 40 -10.30 8.95 -4.63
CA LYS A 40 -8.97 9.49 -4.97
C LYS A 40 -7.92 8.42 -5.30
N VAL A 41 -8.33 7.16 -5.39
CA VAL A 41 -7.44 6.07 -5.83
C VAL A 41 -7.35 6.06 -7.35
N ARG A 42 -6.14 6.00 -7.92
CA ARG A 42 -5.91 6.20 -9.37
C ARG A 42 -5.07 5.08 -10.02
N PRO A 43 -5.29 4.78 -11.32
CA PRO A 43 -4.44 3.87 -12.09
C PRO A 43 -2.95 4.24 -12.08
N SER A 44 -2.64 5.53 -11.95
CA SER A 44 -1.26 6.02 -11.85
C SER A 44 -0.52 5.50 -10.61
N GLU A 45 -1.21 5.15 -9.53
CA GLU A 45 -0.58 4.55 -8.34
C GLU A 45 -0.04 3.16 -8.64
N VAL A 46 -0.81 2.35 -9.40
CA VAL A 46 -0.37 1.03 -9.88
C VAL A 46 0.84 1.17 -10.80
N ALA A 47 0.77 2.11 -11.75
CA ALA A 47 1.86 2.37 -12.67
C ALA A 47 3.13 2.81 -11.93
N ALA A 48 3.01 3.69 -10.94
CA ALA A 48 4.14 4.15 -10.13
C ALA A 48 4.78 3.01 -9.34
N MET A 49 3.98 2.16 -8.67
CA MET A 49 4.51 1.01 -7.93
C MET A 49 5.21 0.02 -8.87
N LYS A 50 4.63 -0.28 -10.03
CA LYS A 50 5.27 -1.15 -11.05
C LYS A 50 6.61 -0.57 -11.53
N LEU A 51 6.66 0.74 -11.78
CA LEU A 51 7.88 1.42 -12.21
C LEU A 51 8.98 1.36 -11.15
N ILE A 52 8.64 1.56 -9.87
CA ILE A 52 9.60 1.43 -8.77
C ILE A 52 10.12 -0.01 -8.66
N HIS A 53 9.24 -1.02 -8.76
CA HIS A 53 9.66 -2.43 -8.77
C HIS A 53 10.64 -2.74 -9.90
N GLU A 54 10.43 -2.16 -11.08
CA GLU A 54 11.27 -2.41 -12.26
C GLU A 54 12.62 -1.67 -12.19
N TYR A 55 12.62 -0.40 -11.78
CA TYR A 55 13.79 0.48 -11.92
C TYR A 55 14.50 0.82 -10.61
N ALA A 56 13.87 0.59 -9.46
CA ALA A 56 14.43 0.85 -8.13
C ALA A 56 14.08 -0.27 -7.13
N PRO A 57 14.46 -1.54 -7.41
CA PRO A 57 14.06 -2.70 -6.62
C PRO A 57 14.60 -2.70 -5.18
N SER A 58 15.59 -1.87 -4.87
CA SER A 58 16.09 -1.68 -3.50
C SER A 58 15.16 -0.85 -2.61
N ILE A 59 14.19 -0.13 -3.20
CA ILE A 59 13.22 0.67 -2.45
C ILE A 59 11.97 -0.17 -2.19
N PRO A 60 11.65 -0.48 -0.92
CA PRO A 60 10.49 -1.30 -0.60
C PRO A 60 9.20 -0.53 -0.92
N VAL A 61 8.43 -1.04 -1.88
CA VAL A 61 7.07 -0.56 -2.19
C VAL A 61 6.11 -1.75 -2.25
N PRO A 62 4.80 -1.54 -1.99
CA PRO A 62 3.85 -2.64 -1.99
C PRO A 62 3.79 -3.31 -3.37
N PHE A 63 3.73 -4.63 -3.42
CA PHE A 63 3.33 -5.31 -4.64
C PHE A 63 1.82 -5.23 -4.80
N VAL A 64 1.36 -4.84 -5.99
CA VAL A 64 -0.08 -4.77 -6.28
C VAL A 64 -0.55 -6.14 -6.75
N GLN A 65 -1.30 -6.83 -5.90
CA GLN A 65 -1.87 -8.14 -6.18
C GLN A 65 -3.14 -8.06 -7.04
N GLY A 66 -3.92 -7.01 -6.85
CA GLY A 66 -5.15 -6.78 -7.61
C GLY A 66 -5.59 -5.33 -7.57
N TYR A 67 -6.36 -4.91 -8.57
CA TYR A 67 -6.95 -3.58 -8.62
C TYR A 67 -8.26 -3.59 -9.40
N ASP A 68 -9.18 -2.72 -9.01
CA ASP A 68 -10.41 -2.42 -9.74
C ASP A 68 -10.59 -0.89 -9.84
N PHE A 69 -11.03 -0.42 -11.00
CA PHE A 69 -11.25 1.01 -11.25
C PHE A 69 -12.59 1.21 -11.94
N ARG A 70 -13.38 2.16 -11.41
CA ARG A 70 -14.65 2.57 -11.99
C ARG A 70 -14.50 3.91 -12.69
N TYR A 71 -14.98 3.96 -13.93
CA TYR A 71 -14.84 5.11 -14.81
C TYR A 71 -16.20 5.74 -15.12
N ARG A 72 -16.19 7.06 -15.27
CA ARG A 72 -17.30 7.86 -15.78
C ARG A 72 -16.70 8.87 -16.74
N ASP A 73 -17.20 8.91 -17.98
CA ASP A 73 -16.73 9.81 -19.03
C ASP A 73 -15.20 9.74 -19.25
N GLY A 74 -14.65 8.51 -19.20
CA GLY A 74 -13.21 8.26 -19.35
C GLY A 74 -12.35 8.61 -18.13
N VAL A 75 -12.95 9.13 -17.05
CA VAL A 75 -12.24 9.52 -15.82
C VAL A 75 -12.52 8.52 -14.70
N ALA A 76 -11.46 8.01 -14.07
CA ALA A 76 -11.58 7.17 -12.88
C ALA A 76 -12.16 7.98 -11.70
N TYR A 77 -13.37 7.63 -11.27
CA TYR A 77 -14.04 8.27 -10.14
C TYR A 77 -13.95 7.46 -8.85
N TYR A 78 -13.59 6.18 -8.93
CA TYR A 78 -13.38 5.29 -7.80
C TYR A 78 -12.33 4.24 -8.13
N GLY A 79 -11.50 3.86 -7.16
CA GLY A 79 -10.53 2.78 -7.32
C GLY A 79 -10.36 1.96 -6.05
N GLU A 80 -9.95 0.71 -6.25
CA GLU A 80 -9.57 -0.26 -5.22
C GLU A 80 -8.21 -0.86 -5.59
N LEU A 81 -7.32 -0.95 -4.61
CA LEU A 81 -5.98 -1.56 -4.74
C LEU A 81 -5.81 -2.56 -3.60
N LEU A 82 -5.59 -3.82 -3.95
CA LEU A 82 -5.15 -4.86 -3.04
C LEU A 82 -3.64 -5.02 -3.20
N MET A 83 -2.90 -4.81 -2.13
CA MET A 83 -1.45 -4.76 -2.15
C MET A 83 -0.83 -5.28 -0.86
N ASP A 84 0.45 -5.58 -0.90
CA ASP A 84 1.18 -6.09 0.26
C ASP A 84 1.17 -5.08 1.43
N TYR A 85 1.09 -5.60 2.64
CA TYR A 85 1.42 -4.85 3.85
C TYR A 85 2.93 -4.78 4.02
N ILE A 86 3.48 -3.56 4.08
CA ILE A 86 4.89 -3.37 4.43
C ILE A 86 5.00 -3.22 5.95
N PRO A 87 5.69 -4.14 6.64
CA PRO A 87 5.92 -4.03 8.08
C PRO A 87 6.90 -2.90 8.37
N GLY A 88 6.61 -2.11 9.41
CA GLY A 88 7.50 -1.05 9.87
C GLY A 88 6.81 -0.01 10.73
N GLU A 89 7.60 0.93 11.24
CA GLU A 89 7.10 2.13 11.91
C GLU A 89 7.22 3.34 10.95
N THR A 90 6.28 4.28 11.04
CA THR A 90 6.42 5.52 10.27
C THR A 90 7.60 6.33 10.79
N LEU A 91 8.26 7.09 9.90
CA LEU A 91 9.36 7.96 10.29
C LEU A 91 8.94 8.91 11.42
N MET A 92 7.73 9.47 11.34
CA MET A 92 7.17 10.34 12.37
C MET A 92 7.10 9.67 13.76
N ALA A 93 6.76 8.38 13.84
CA ALA A 93 6.64 7.66 15.10
C ALA A 93 7.99 7.34 15.75
N THR A 94 9.05 7.26 14.96
CA THR A 94 10.38 6.83 15.43
C THR A 94 11.42 7.95 15.46
N TRP A 95 11.21 9.06 14.72
CA TRP A 95 12.19 10.15 14.58
C TRP A 95 12.74 10.70 15.89
N ALA A 96 11.89 10.86 16.90
CA ALA A 96 12.28 11.37 18.21
C ALA A 96 13.14 10.38 19.02
N LYS A 97 13.09 9.08 18.70
CA LYS A 97 13.87 8.02 19.36
C LYS A 97 15.26 7.85 18.76
N LEU A 98 15.52 8.44 17.58
CA LEU A 98 16.79 8.36 16.88
C LEU A 98 17.77 9.39 17.42
N ASP A 99 19.03 8.97 17.57
CA ASP A 99 20.16 9.86 17.79
C ASP A 99 20.58 10.57 16.49
N ASP A 100 21.51 11.51 16.60
CA ASP A 100 21.93 12.32 15.45
C ASP A 100 22.61 11.46 14.37
N GLN A 101 23.28 10.38 14.76
CA GLN A 101 23.85 9.42 13.82
C GLN A 101 22.73 8.69 13.03
N GLY A 102 21.71 8.19 13.71
CA GLY A 102 20.57 7.52 13.09
C GLY A 102 19.79 8.44 12.16
N LYS A 103 19.55 9.70 12.57
CA LYS A 103 18.93 10.72 11.71
C LYS A 103 19.79 11.01 10.49
N GLY A 104 21.10 11.17 10.69
CA GLY A 104 22.05 11.43 9.61
C GLY A 104 22.06 10.33 8.56
N ARG A 105 21.99 9.05 8.98
CA ARG A 105 21.88 7.91 8.07
C ARG A 105 20.59 7.92 7.27
N ILE A 106 19.43 8.13 7.92
CA ILE A 106 18.14 8.17 7.21
C ILE A 106 18.12 9.29 6.16
N CYS A 107 18.71 10.45 6.46
CA CYS A 107 18.80 11.55 5.49
C CYS A 107 19.72 11.24 4.29
N GLN A 108 20.60 10.24 4.37
CA GLN A 108 21.41 9.79 3.24
C GLN A 108 20.69 8.75 2.38
N ASP A 109 19.74 8.02 2.98
CA ASP A 109 18.97 6.96 2.33
C ASP A 109 17.72 7.49 1.58
N ILE A 110 17.34 8.76 1.77
CA ILE A 110 16.19 9.46 1.14
C ILE A 110 16.68 10.57 0.22
#